data_AF-A0A8C6G4U6-F1
#
_entry.id   AF-A0A8C6G4U6-F1
#
_cell.length_a   1.000
_cell.length_b   1.000
_cell.length_c   1.000
_cell.angle_alpha   90.00
_cell.angle_beta   90.00
_cell.angle_gamma   90.00
#
_symmetry.space_group_name_H-M   'P 1'
#
loop_
_entity.id
_entity.type
_entity.pdbx_description
1 polymer ?
#
loop_
_entity_poly.entity_id
_entity_poly.type
_entity_poly.pdbx_seq_one_letter_code
_entity_poly.pdbx_strand_id
1 'polypeptide(L)'
;MGCDRNCGLIAGAVIGAVLAVFGGILMPVGDMLIEKTIKREVVLEEGTTAFKNWVKTGTTVYRQFWIFDVQNPDDVAKNSSKIKVKQRGPYTYR
;
A
#
# COMPACT_ATOMS: atom_id res chain seq x y z
N MET A 1 -60.41 -6.85 -3.23
CA MET A 1 -59.72 -5.95 -2.28
C MET A 1 -58.31 -5.69 -2.81
N GLY A 2 -58.22 -4.82 -3.82
CA GLY A 2 -56.94 -4.33 -4.31
C GLY A 2 -56.46 -3.23 -3.38
N CYS A 3 -55.52 -3.54 -2.50
CA CYS A 3 -54.68 -2.50 -1.93
C CYS A 3 -53.84 -1.98 -3.12
N ASP A 4 -54.11 -0.75 -3.54
CA ASP A 4 -53.75 -0.23 -4.85
C ASP A 4 -52.26 -0.34 -5.15
N ARG A 5 -51.93 -0.96 -6.30
CA ARG A 5 -50.57 -1.06 -6.85
C ARG A 5 -49.81 0.27 -6.84
N ASN A 6 -50.53 1.39 -6.96
CA ASN A 6 -49.99 2.74 -6.86
C ASN A 6 -49.48 3.10 -5.46
N CYS A 7 -50.13 2.63 -4.39
CA CYS A 7 -49.68 2.88 -3.01
C CYS A 7 -48.35 2.19 -2.71
N GLY A 8 -48.18 0.94 -3.17
CA GLY A 8 -46.91 0.21 -3.05
C GLY A 8 -45.78 0.87 -3.84
N LEU A 9 -46.06 1.39 -5.05
CA LEU A 9 -45.09 2.12 -5.86
C LEU A 9 -44.66 3.45 -5.21
N ILE A 10 -45.61 4.20 -4.66
CA ILE A 10 -45.31 5.47 -3.96
C ILE A 10 -44.49 5.19 -2.70
N ALA A 11 -44.88 4.21 -1.89
CA ALA A 11 -44.12 3.84 -0.69
C ALA A 11 -42.69 3.41 -1.03
N GLY A 12 -42.51 2.60 -2.09
CA GLY A 12 -41.19 2.20 -2.58
C GLY A 12 -40.35 3.37 -3.06
N ALA A 13 -40.94 4.31 -3.80
CA ALA A 13 -40.26 5.52 -4.27
C ALA A 13 -39.81 6.42 -3.11
N VAL A 14 -40.66 6.59 -2.08
CA VAL A 14 -40.32 7.36 -0.88
C VAL A 14 -39.17 6.71 -0.12
N ILE A 15 -39.23 5.40 0.11
CA ILE A 15 -38.14 4.66 0.77
C ILE A 15 -36.84 4.77 -0.04
N GLY A 16 -36.91 4.59 -1.36
CA GLY A 16 -35.76 4.72 -2.25
C GLY A 16 -35.14 6.12 -2.21
N ALA A 17 -35.95 7.17 -2.23
CA ALA A 17 -35.49 8.55 -2.12
C ALA A 17 -34.81 8.81 -0.77
N VAL A 18 -35.38 8.32 0.34
CA VAL A 18 -34.78 8.44 1.67
C VAL A 18 -33.44 7.73 1.73
N LEU A 19 -33.34 6.51 1.21
CA LEU A 19 -32.08 5.76 1.16
C LEU A 19 -31.03 6.44 0.28
N ALA A 20 -31.44 7.02 -0.86
CA ALA A 20 -30.53 7.74 -1.75
C ALA A 20 -29.97 9.00 -1.08
N VAL A 21 -30.81 9.78 -0.38
CA VAL A 21 -30.36 10.94 0.40
C VAL A 21 -29.44 10.51 1.54
N PHE A 22 -29.80 9.45 2.26
CA PHE A 22 -28.99 8.94 3.36
C PHE A 22 -27.62 8.43 2.88
N GLY A 23 -27.58 7.68 1.78
CA GLY A 23 -26.34 7.26 1.14
C GLY A 23 -25.49 8.44 0.66
N GLY A 24 -26.12 9.44 0.03
CA GLY A 24 -25.45 10.66 -0.42
C GLY A 24 -24.83 11.48 0.71
N ILE A 25 -25.43 11.47 1.91
CA ILE A 25 -24.86 12.12 3.11
C ILE A 25 -23.77 11.27 3.75
N LEU A 26 -23.95 9.94 3.82
CA LEU A 26 -22.97 9.05 4.45
C LEU A 26 -21.63 9.00 3.71
N MET A 27 -21.62 9.12 2.39
CA MET A 27 -20.39 9.12 1.59
C MET A 27 -19.38 10.20 2.05
N PRO A 28 -19.71 11.52 2.01
CA PRO A 28 -18.77 12.56 2.42
C PRO A 28 -18.46 12.52 3.93
N VAL A 29 -19.41 12.08 4.76
CA VAL A 29 -19.17 11.91 6.20
C VAL A 29 -18.18 10.79 6.47
N GLY A 30 -18.30 9.67 5.75
CA GLY A 30 -17.35 8.56 5.80
C GLY A 30 -15.94 9.02 5.43
N ASP A 31 -15.80 9.72 4.30
CA ASP A 31 -14.51 10.25 3.84
C ASP A 31 -13.88 11.18 4.89
N MET A 32 -14.65 12.09 5.48
CA MET A 32 -14.15 12.99 6.54
C MET A 32 -13.68 12.23 7.79
N LEU A 33 -14.39 11.19 8.22
CA LEU A 33 -14.02 10.41 9.39
C LEU A 33 -12.76 9.57 9.12
N ILE A 34 -12.68 8.96 7.93
CA ILE A 34 -11.51 8.20 7.50
C ILE A 34 -10.30 9.11 7.41
N GLU A 35 -10.42 10.27 6.74
CA GLU A 35 -9.32 11.22 6.60
C GLU A 35 -8.79 11.70 7.96
N LYS A 36 -9.68 12.05 8.89
CA LYS A 36 -9.29 12.45 10.26
C LYS A 36 -8.55 11.33 10.99
N THR A 37 -9.02 10.09 10.84
CA THR A 37 -8.40 8.92 11.48
C THR A 37 -7.02 8.65 10.89
N ILE A 38 -6.88 8.69 9.56
CA ILE A 38 -5.59 8.52 8.87
C ILE A 38 -4.62 9.62 9.30
N LYS A 39 -5.05 10.90 9.27
CA LYS A 39 -4.20 12.02 9.69
C LYS A 39 -3.69 11.88 11.12
N ARG A 40 -4.44 11.22 12.01
CA ARG A 40 -4.01 10.94 13.38
C ARG A 40 -3.05 9.75 13.48
N GLU A 41 -3.37 8.64 12.82
CA GLU A 41 -2.60 7.39 12.93
C GLU A 41 -1.27 7.38 12.15
N VAL A 42 -1.15 8.24 11.14
CA VAL A 42 0.06 8.32 10.29
C VAL A 42 1.16 9.21 10.90
N VAL A 43 0.85 10.03 11.90
CA VAL A 43 1.85 10.87 12.58
C VAL A 43 2.85 10.01 13.35
N LEU A 44 4.12 10.41 13.35
CA LEU A 44 5.19 9.76 14.12
C LEU A 44 5.19 10.21 15.58
N GLU A 45 4.11 9.87 16.29
CA GLU A 45 3.94 10.13 17.73
C GLU A 45 3.83 8.81 18.49
N GLU A 46 4.29 8.79 19.74
CA GLU A 46 4.19 7.61 20.59
C GLU A 46 2.73 7.14 20.73
N GLY A 47 2.49 5.86 20.44
CA GLY A 47 1.16 5.24 20.50
C GLY A 47 0.47 5.06 19.14
N THR A 48 0.85 5.81 18.09
CA THR A 48 0.28 5.65 16.75
C THR A 48 0.75 4.38 16.05
N THR A 49 -0.02 3.91 15.07
CA THR A 49 0.35 2.75 14.25
C THR A 49 1.58 3.01 13.40
N ALA A 50 1.71 4.22 12.82
CA ALA A 50 2.88 4.57 12.02
C ALA A 50 4.17 4.58 12.85
N PHE A 51 4.13 5.12 14.07
CA PHE A 51 5.29 5.13 14.96
C PHE A 51 5.76 3.72 15.32
N LYS A 52 4.84 2.81 15.65
CA LYS A 52 5.15 1.40 15.94
C LYS A 52 5.88 0.72 14.77
N ASN A 53 5.37 0.91 13.55
CA ASN A 53 5.98 0.36 12.34
C ASN A 53 7.31 1.02 11.96
N TRP A 54 7.47 2.30 12.26
CA TRP A 54 8.72 3.03 12.01
C TRP A 54 9.84 2.56 12.95
N VAL A 55 9.55 2.43 14.25
CA VAL A 55 10.52 1.94 15.25
C VAL A 55 10.90 0.48 14.99
N LYS A 56 9.91 -0.38 14.75
CA LYS A 56 10.13 -1.79 14.46
C LYS A 56 9.16 -2.23 13.38
N THR A 57 9.65 -2.29 12.15
CA THR A 57 8.86 -2.82 11.04
C THR A 57 8.50 -4.29 11.30
N GLY A 58 7.25 -4.65 11.00
CA GLY A 58 6.78 -6.04 11.04
C GLY A 58 7.33 -6.89 9.90
N THR A 59 7.90 -6.27 8.87
CA THR A 59 8.37 -6.95 7.66
C THR A 59 9.88 -7.18 7.71
N THR A 60 10.31 -8.39 7.38
CA THR A 60 11.72 -8.72 7.22
C THR A 60 12.23 -8.16 5.90
N VAL A 61 13.18 -7.23 5.96
CA VAL A 61 13.88 -6.75 4.77
C VAL A 61 15.09 -7.65 4.53
N TYR A 62 15.30 -8.05 3.28
CA TYR A 62 16.51 -8.79 2.89
C TYR A 62 17.32 -7.94 1.92
N ARG A 63 18.64 -7.97 2.09
CA ARG A 63 19.60 -7.34 1.17
C ARG A 63 20.40 -8.43 0.47
N GLN A 64 20.44 -8.37 -0.85
CA GLN A 64 21.16 -9.32 -1.68
C GLN A 64 22.29 -8.62 -2.43
N PHE A 65 23.49 -9.18 -2.34
CA PHE A 65 24.65 -8.69 -3.08
C PHE A 65 25.00 -9.65 -4.21
N TRP A 66 25.37 -9.08 -5.36
CA TRP A 66 26.04 -9.78 -6.44
C TRP A 66 27.39 -9.13 -6.68
N ILE A 67 28.44 -9.94 -6.65
CA ILE A 67 29.81 -9.51 -6.83
C ILE A 67 30.24 -9.89 -8.24
N PHE A 68 30.89 -8.96 -8.94
CA PHE A 68 31.52 -9.23 -10.22
C PHE A 68 32.96 -9.70 -9.99
N ASP A 69 33.15 -11.02 -10.09
CA ASP A 69 34.43 -11.67 -9.93
C ASP A 69 35.27 -11.53 -11.21
N VAL A 70 36.44 -10.93 -11.12
CA VAL A 70 37.30 -10.62 -12.29
C VAL A 70 38.04 -11.89 -12.72
N GLN A 71 37.86 -12.28 -13.98
CA GLN A 71 38.38 -13.54 -14.52
C GLN A 71 39.75 -13.38 -15.22
N ASN A 72 40.17 -12.16 -15.52
CA ASN A 72 41.45 -11.87 -16.19
C ASN A 72 42.24 -10.72 -15.52
N PRO A 73 42.51 -10.79 -14.20
CA PRO A 73 43.11 -9.68 -13.46
C PRO A 73 44.51 -9.29 -13.97
N ASP A 74 45.36 -10.26 -14.31
CA ASP A 74 46.72 -10.01 -14.80
C ASP A 74 46.74 -9.30 -16.16
N ASP A 75 45.87 -9.72 -17.09
CA ASP A 75 45.76 -9.10 -18.41
C ASP A 75 45.24 -7.67 -18.33
N VAL A 76 44.34 -7.40 -17.38
CA VAL A 76 43.84 -6.05 -17.13
C VAL A 76 44.97 -5.18 -16.58
N ALA A 77 45.69 -5.68 -15.57
CA ALA A 77 46.75 -4.91 -14.90
C ALA A 77 47.96 -4.63 -15.80
N LYS A 78 48.38 -5.60 -16.62
CA LYS A 78 49.60 -5.49 -17.44
C LYS A 78 49.33 -4.92 -18.82
N ASN A 79 48.21 -5.31 -19.43
CA ASN A 79 47.96 -5.07 -20.85
C ASN A 79 46.79 -4.09 -21.11
N SER A 80 46.21 -3.50 -20.05
CA SER A 80 45.01 -2.64 -20.15
C SER A 80 43.87 -3.30 -20.93
N SER A 81 43.76 -4.63 -20.84
CA SER A 81 42.76 -5.40 -21.58
C SER A 81 41.35 -5.19 -21.03
N LYS A 82 40.33 -5.55 -21.81
CA LYS A 82 38.93 -5.50 -21.38
C LYS A 82 38.71 -6.44 -20.19
N ILE A 83 38.11 -5.93 -19.12
CA ILE A 83 37.80 -6.71 -17.91
C ILE A 83 36.71 -7.73 -18.25
N LYS A 84 37.00 -9.00 -17.99
CA LYS A 84 36.05 -10.12 -18.05
C LYS A 84 35.59 -10.39 -16.62
N VAL A 85 34.29 -10.32 -16.38
CA VAL A 85 33.70 -10.56 -15.06
C VAL A 85 32.70 -11.70 -15.10
N LYS A 86 32.59 -12.42 -13.98
CA LYS A 86 31.54 -13.39 -13.71
C LYS A 86 30.75 -12.94 -12.49
N GLN A 87 29.43 -12.82 -12.64
CA GLN A 87 28.56 -12.48 -11.52
C GLN A 87 28.47 -13.65 -10.53
N ARG A 88 28.63 -13.38 -9.24
CA ARG A 88 28.47 -14.35 -8.14
C ARG A 88 27.49 -13.80 -7.10
N GLY A 89 26.49 -14.60 -6.74
CA GLY A 89 25.45 -14.24 -5.78
C GLY A 89 24.14 -14.99 -6.05
N PRO A 90 23.05 -14.69 -5.31
CA PRO A 90 22.99 -13.67 -4.27
C PRO A 90 23.65 -14.07 -2.94
N TYR A 91 24.41 -13.14 -2.35
CA TYR A 91 24.76 -13.20 -0.93
C TYR A 91 23.68 -12.46 -0.13
N THR A 92 22.81 -13.20 0.55
CA THR A 92 21.60 -12.68 1.20
C THR A 92 21.84 -12.40 2.67
N TYR A 93 21.53 -11.18 3.12
CA TYR A 93 21.51 -10.74 4.51
C TYR A 93 20.10 -10.31 4.90
N ARG A 94 19.77 -10.47 6.17
CA ARG A 94 18.56 -9.94 6.78
C ARG A 94 18.92 -8.70 7.60
#